data_AF-B0Z420-F1
#
_entry.id   AF-B0Z420-F1
#
_cell.length_a   1.000
_cell.length_b   1.000
_cell.length_c   1.000
_cell.angle_alpha   90.00
_cell.angle_beta   90.00
_cell.angle_gamma   90.00
#
_symmetry.space_group_name_H-M   'P 1'
#
loop_
_entity.id
_entity.type
_entity.pdbx_description
1 polymer ?
#
loop_
_entity_poly.entity_id
_entity_poly.type
_entity_poly.pdbx_seq_one_letter_code
_entity_poly.pdbx_strand_id
1 'polypeptide(L)'
;PPLLAFNAHDGMVQRLDTLLLQLRAKCQRLMAMRRESNQRMADFAVADVSLFWLLNALNSAEPVLSDFLRYPAVHPELVWRELARLAGALLTFSLEHNVSAVPPYVHESPSTVFPPLFSLLSELLEASLPSRVIAL
;
A
#
# COMPACT_ATOMS: atom_id res chain seq x y z
N PRO A 1 -23.74 -0.77 7.15
CA PRO A 1 -24.24 -2.12 7.49
C PRO A 1 -23.08 -3.12 7.41
N PRO A 2 -23.13 -4.25 8.16
CA PRO A 2 -22.16 -5.33 8.01
C PRO A 2 -22.20 -5.89 6.59
N LEU A 3 -21.04 -6.23 6.04
CA LEU A 3 -20.89 -6.75 4.68
C LEU A 3 -20.51 -8.22 4.73
N LEU A 4 -21.31 -9.07 4.10
CA LEU A 4 -20.98 -10.49 3.92
C LEU A 4 -19.95 -10.71 2.81
N ALA A 5 -19.98 -9.86 1.78
CA ALA A 5 -19.04 -9.88 0.67
C ALA A 5 -18.51 -8.46 0.40
N PHE A 6 -17.23 -8.35 0.03
CA PHE A 6 -16.57 -7.06 -0.21
C PHE A 6 -17.21 -6.28 -1.37
N ASN A 7 -17.69 -6.98 -2.40
CA ASN A 7 -18.42 -6.38 -3.52
C ASN A 7 -19.86 -5.95 -3.21
N ALA A 8 -20.39 -6.21 -2.00
CA ALA A 8 -21.75 -5.76 -1.65
C ALA A 8 -21.87 -4.23 -1.51
N HIS A 9 -20.74 -3.51 -1.62
CA HIS A 9 -20.69 -2.06 -1.70
C HIS A 9 -19.79 -1.63 -2.87
N ASP A 10 -20.37 -1.18 -3.99
CA ASP A 10 -19.64 -0.84 -5.22
C ASP A 10 -18.49 0.15 -5.01
N GLY A 11 -18.68 1.13 -4.13
CA GLY A 11 -17.65 2.11 -3.79
C GLY A 11 -16.39 1.52 -3.13
N MET A 12 -16.43 0.29 -2.60
CA MET A 12 -15.25 -0.38 -2.03
C MET A 12 -14.35 -0.99 -3.10
N VAL A 13 -14.96 -1.62 -4.11
CA VAL A 13 -14.24 -2.19 -5.26
C VAL A 13 -13.56 -1.06 -6.04
N GLN A 14 -14.25 0.06 -6.26
CA GLN A 14 -13.67 1.24 -6.93
C GLN A 14 -12.48 1.83 -6.16
N ARG A 15 -12.56 1.87 -4.82
CA ARG A 15 -11.44 2.33 -3.98
C ARG A 15 -10.25 1.38 -4.05
N LEU A 16 -10.49 0.08 -4.05
CA LEU A 16 -9.43 -0.92 -4.22
C LEU A 16 -8.77 -0.82 -5.60
N ASP A 17 -9.55 -0.59 -6.65
CA ASP A 17 -9.04 -0.40 -8.01
C ASP A 17 -8.16 0.85 -8.12
N THR A 18 -8.62 1.96 -7.55
CA THR A 18 -7.87 3.22 -7.47
C THR A 18 -6.56 3.02 -6.70
N LEU A 19 -6.60 2.36 -5.54
CA LEU A 19 -5.41 2.07 -4.74
C LEU A 19 -4.42 1.20 -5.53
N LEU A 20 -4.90 0.18 -6.24
CA LEU A 20 -4.04 -0.72 -7.01
C LEU A 20 -3.38 0.00 -8.19
N LEU A 21 -4.07 0.95 -8.82
CA LEU A 21 -3.49 1.83 -9.84
C LEU A 21 -2.33 2.67 -9.26
N GLN A 22 -2.54 3.31 -8.10
CA GLN A 22 -1.51 4.07 -7.40
C GLN A 22 -0.30 3.19 -7.03
N LEU A 23 -0.56 2.00 -6.49
CA LEU A 23 0.45 1.02 -6.12
C LEU A 23 1.30 0.62 -7.34
N ARG A 24 0.67 0.25 -8.46
CA ARG A 24 1.36 -0.15 -9.69
C ARG A 24 2.22 0.97 -10.26
N ALA A 25 1.70 2.20 -10.29
CA ALA A 25 2.46 3.37 -10.73
C ALA A 25 3.69 3.60 -9.83
N LYS A 26 3.53 3.47 -8.51
CA LYS A 26 4.64 3.56 -7.55
C LYS A 26 5.67 2.46 -7.77
N CYS A 27 5.26 1.20 -7.91
CA CYS A 27 6.14 0.07 -8.22
C CYS A 27 6.99 0.32 -9.47
N GLN A 28 6.37 0.76 -10.56
CA GLN A 28 7.07 1.04 -11.82
C GLN A 28 8.15 2.11 -11.63
N ARG A 29 7.82 3.19 -10.91
CA ARG A 29 8.77 4.27 -10.61
C ARG A 29 9.94 3.78 -9.76
N LEU A 30 9.69 3.01 -8.71
CA LEU A 30 10.74 2.46 -7.84
C LEU A 30 11.63 1.44 -8.58
N MET A 31 11.05 0.63 -9.47
CA MET A 31 11.82 -0.28 -10.32
C MET A 31 12.73 0.47 -11.29
N ALA A 32 12.26 1.58 -11.87
CA ALA A 32 13.10 2.45 -12.70
C ALA A 32 14.27 3.03 -11.89
N MET A 33 14.01 3.53 -10.68
CA MET A 33 15.06 4.02 -9.77
C MET A 33 16.07 2.93 -9.41
N ARG A 34 15.63 1.69 -9.20
CA ARG A 34 16.52 0.55 -8.92
C ARG A 34 17.43 0.22 -10.11
N ARG A 35 16.90 0.28 -11.33
CA ARG A 35 17.68 0.07 -12.56
C ARG A 35 18.75 1.14 -12.73
N GLU A 36 18.39 2.41 -12.49
CA GLU A 36 19.34 3.53 -12.50
C GLU A 36 20.45 3.35 -11.44
N SER A 37 20.08 2.94 -10.22
CA SER A 37 21.04 2.69 -9.13
C SER A 37 22.05 1.61 -9.53
N ASN A 38 21.56 0.46 -10.02
CA ASN A 38 22.41 -0.65 -10.47
C ASN A 38 23.35 -0.26 -11.62
N GLN A 39 22.90 0.60 -12.56
CA GLN A 39 23.73 1.06 -13.68
C GLN A 39 24.84 2.02 -13.24
N ARG A 40 24.66 2.73 -12.12
CA ARG A 40 25.63 3.71 -11.62
C ARG A 40 26.72 3.11 -10.74
N MET A 41 26.64 1.81 -10.39
CA MET A 41 27.67 0.95 -9.75
C MET A 41 28.45 1.50 -8.52
N ALA A 42 28.23 2.73 -8.05
CA ALA A 42 29.20 3.39 -7.16
C ALA A 42 28.63 3.95 -5.85
N ASP A 43 27.36 4.33 -5.74
CA ASP A 43 26.90 5.04 -4.54
C ASP A 43 25.57 4.47 -4.01
N PHE A 44 25.53 4.21 -2.70
CA PHE A 44 24.31 4.07 -1.84
C PHE A 44 23.76 2.68 -1.44
N ALA A 45 24.55 1.90 -0.70
CA ALA A 45 24.09 0.66 -0.04
C ALA A 45 22.85 0.83 0.89
N VAL A 46 22.60 2.01 1.48
CA VAL A 46 21.47 2.23 2.43
C VAL A 46 20.18 2.68 1.74
N ALA A 47 20.27 3.58 0.73
CA ALA A 47 19.10 3.97 -0.06
C ALA A 47 18.55 2.77 -0.84
N ASP A 48 19.44 1.85 -1.25
CA ASP A 48 19.07 0.58 -1.85
C ASP A 48 18.30 -0.34 -0.90
N VAL A 49 18.56 -0.30 0.42
CA VAL A 49 17.82 -1.11 1.41
C VAL A 49 16.39 -0.59 1.60
N SER A 50 16.20 0.72 1.76
CA SER A 50 14.85 1.31 1.86
C SER A 50 14.06 1.08 0.57
N LEU A 51 14.69 1.26 -0.59
CA LEU A 51 14.11 0.97 -1.90
C LEU A 51 13.73 -0.51 -2.04
N PHE A 52 14.60 -1.41 -1.59
CA PHE A 52 14.34 -2.85 -1.59
C PHE A 52 13.12 -3.20 -0.72
N TRP A 53 13.04 -2.70 0.51
CA TRP A 53 11.92 -3.01 1.41
C TRP A 53 10.60 -2.42 0.91
N LEU A 54 10.63 -1.22 0.33
CA LEU A 54 9.45 -0.62 -0.29
C LEU A 54 8.99 -1.45 -1.50
N LEU A 55 9.91 -1.84 -2.39
CA LEU A 55 9.59 -2.74 -3.49
C LEU A 55 9.09 -4.10 -3.02
N ASN A 56 9.67 -4.67 -1.96
CA ASN A 56 9.23 -5.92 -1.38
C ASN A 56 7.77 -5.81 -0.89
N ALA A 57 7.46 -4.78 -0.10
CA ALA A 57 6.10 -4.54 0.40
C ALA A 57 5.08 -4.42 -0.74
N LEU A 58 5.38 -3.62 -1.75
CA LEU A 58 4.44 -3.38 -2.86
C LEU A 58 4.31 -4.61 -3.79
N ASN A 59 5.43 -5.26 -4.16
CA ASN A 59 5.40 -6.44 -5.02
C ASN A 59 4.73 -7.65 -4.35
N SER A 60 4.85 -7.80 -3.04
CA SER A 60 4.16 -8.86 -2.30
C SER A 60 2.67 -8.60 -2.18
N ALA A 61 2.24 -7.35 -2.06
CA ALA A 61 0.82 -7.00 -1.92
C ALA A 61 0.07 -6.98 -3.27
N GLU A 62 0.69 -6.51 -4.35
CA GLU A 62 0.05 -6.33 -5.67
C GLU A 62 -0.74 -7.55 -6.16
N PRO A 63 -0.17 -8.78 -6.23
CA PRO A 63 -0.89 -9.92 -6.80
C PRO A 63 -2.09 -10.32 -5.93
N VAL A 64 -1.97 -10.19 -4.62
CA VAL A 64 -3.05 -10.53 -3.67
C VAL A 64 -4.20 -9.53 -3.78
N LEU A 65 -3.90 -8.23 -3.84
CA LEU A 65 -4.92 -7.19 -4.00
C LEU A 65 -5.57 -7.24 -5.39
N SER A 66 -4.80 -7.60 -6.42
CA SER A 66 -5.31 -7.83 -7.78
C SER A 66 -6.30 -9.01 -7.83
N ASP A 67 -6.02 -10.08 -7.09
CA ASP A 67 -6.93 -11.23 -6.99
C ASP A 67 -8.28 -10.84 -6.35
N PHE A 68 -8.25 -10.04 -5.28
CA PHE A 68 -9.48 -9.50 -4.68
C PHE A 68 -10.29 -8.60 -5.62
N LEU A 69 -9.66 -7.87 -6.54
CA LEU A 69 -10.41 -7.13 -7.57
C LEU A 69 -11.04 -8.05 -8.62
N ARG A 70 -10.34 -9.14 -8.99
CA ARG A 70 -10.84 -10.11 -9.95
C ARG A 70 -11.97 -10.96 -9.36
N TYR A 71 -11.88 -11.31 -8.08
CA TYR A 71 -12.86 -12.13 -7.36
C TYR A 71 -13.31 -11.43 -6.06
N PRO A 72 -14.11 -10.35 -6.16
CA PRO A 72 -14.41 -9.50 -5.00
C PRO A 72 -15.52 -10.05 -4.09
N ALA A 73 -16.05 -11.24 -4.40
CA ALA A 73 -17.06 -11.95 -3.60
C ALA A 73 -16.43 -12.70 -2.40
N VAL A 74 -15.55 -12.02 -1.66
CA VAL A 74 -14.86 -12.55 -0.48
C VAL A 74 -15.30 -11.83 0.79
N HIS A 75 -15.11 -12.47 1.94
CA HIS A 75 -15.39 -11.83 3.23
C HIS A 75 -14.47 -10.60 3.42
N PRO A 76 -15.01 -9.43 3.80
CA PRO A 76 -14.24 -8.17 3.86
C PRO A 76 -13.06 -8.22 4.84
N GLU A 77 -13.11 -9.07 5.88
CA GLU A 77 -11.98 -9.24 6.79
C GLU A 77 -10.70 -9.70 6.07
N LEU A 78 -10.82 -10.55 5.04
CA LEU A 78 -9.66 -11.01 4.26
C LEU A 78 -8.97 -9.84 3.56
N VAL A 79 -9.77 -8.94 2.98
CA VAL A 79 -9.27 -7.73 2.33
C VAL A 79 -8.64 -6.79 3.36
N TRP A 80 -9.30 -6.58 4.51
CA TRP A 80 -8.77 -5.74 5.58
C TRP A 80 -7.41 -6.23 6.09
N ARG A 81 -7.24 -7.54 6.29
CA ARG A 81 -5.98 -8.12 6.77
C ARG A 81 -4.79 -7.78 5.86
N GLU A 82 -4.99 -7.87 4.55
CA GLU A 82 -3.93 -7.58 3.58
C GLU A 82 -3.69 -6.08 3.38
N LEU A 83 -4.74 -5.25 3.46
CA LEU A 83 -4.59 -3.79 3.49
C LEU A 83 -3.85 -3.31 4.75
N ALA A 84 -4.19 -3.86 5.92
CA ALA A 84 -3.53 -3.54 7.18
C ALA A 84 -2.06 -3.99 7.20
N ARG A 85 -1.77 -5.17 6.63
CA ARG A 85 -0.38 -5.66 6.44
C ARG A 85 0.43 -4.69 5.58
N LEU A 86 -0.12 -4.26 4.45
CA LEU A 86 0.53 -3.30 3.56
C LEU A 86 0.74 -1.95 4.27
N ALA A 87 -0.27 -1.43 4.96
CA ALA A 87 -0.16 -0.18 5.72
C ALA A 87 0.96 -0.27 6.78
N GLY A 88 1.02 -1.36 7.54
CA GLY A 88 2.07 -1.61 8.52
C GLY A 88 3.48 -1.61 7.90
N ALA A 89 3.64 -2.22 6.73
CA ALA A 89 4.91 -2.21 6.01
C ALA A 89 5.30 -0.80 5.54
N LEU A 90 4.35 -0.03 5.00
CA LEU A 90 4.59 1.34 4.52
C LEU A 90 4.86 2.34 5.66
N LEU A 91 4.24 2.14 6.83
CA LEU A 91 4.44 2.98 8.01
C LEU A 91 5.89 2.95 8.53
N THR A 92 6.67 1.91 8.20
CA THR A 92 8.10 1.88 8.54
C THR A 92 8.92 3.00 7.88
N PHE A 93 8.37 3.63 6.84
CA PHE A 93 8.96 4.76 6.12
C PHE A 93 8.27 6.10 6.43
N SER A 94 7.23 6.09 7.26
CA SER A 94 6.48 7.31 7.61
C SER A 94 7.07 7.97 8.86
N LEU A 95 7.18 9.30 8.83
CA LEU A 95 7.48 10.12 10.00
C LEU A 95 6.23 10.81 10.57
N GLU A 96 5.15 10.86 9.79
CA GLU A 96 3.92 11.61 10.10
C GLU A 96 2.87 10.72 10.77
N HIS A 97 2.86 9.43 10.44
CA HIS A 97 1.91 8.46 10.96
C HIS A 97 2.61 7.37 11.76
N ASN A 98 1.89 6.78 12.71
CA ASN A 98 2.35 5.64 13.49
C ASN A 98 1.38 4.45 13.34
N VAL A 99 1.73 3.30 13.93
CA VAL A 99 0.93 2.05 13.83
C VAL A 99 -0.53 2.19 14.28
N SER A 100 -0.84 3.12 15.19
CA SER A 100 -2.22 3.35 15.66
C SER A 100 -3.11 4.05 14.62
N ALA A 101 -2.53 4.56 13.53
CA ALA A 101 -3.28 5.10 12.40
C ALA A 101 -4.05 4.02 11.63
N VAL A 102 -3.66 2.74 11.75
CA VAL A 102 -4.38 1.63 11.12
C VAL A 102 -5.68 1.36 11.89
N PRO A 103 -6.87 1.59 11.30
CA PRO A 103 -8.12 1.39 12.00
C PRO A 103 -8.36 -0.10 12.31
N PRO A 104 -8.81 -0.45 13.52
CA PRO A 104 -9.14 -1.83 13.86
C PRO A 104 -10.32 -2.31 13.02
N TYR A 105 -10.36 -3.62 12.74
CA TYR A 105 -11.49 -4.21 12.04
C TYR A 105 -12.75 -4.20 12.90
N VAL A 106 -13.80 -3.51 12.43
CA VAL A 106 -15.13 -3.46 13.03
C VAL A 106 -16.14 -3.92 11.99
N HIS A 107 -16.53 -5.20 12.04
CA HIS A 107 -17.41 -5.82 11.04
C HIS A 107 -18.78 -5.12 10.95
N GLU A 108 -19.31 -4.66 12.08
CA GLU A 108 -20.62 -4.00 12.15
C GLU A 108 -20.64 -2.62 11.47
N SER A 109 -19.49 -1.95 11.38
CA SER A 109 -19.37 -0.60 10.81
C SER A 109 -18.21 -0.50 9.82
N PRO A 110 -18.29 -1.12 8.62
CA PRO A 110 -17.22 -1.07 7.62
C PRO A 110 -16.87 0.35 7.16
N SER A 111 -17.81 1.30 7.28
CA SER A 111 -17.62 2.72 6.96
C SER A 111 -16.61 3.43 7.86
N THR A 112 -16.39 2.94 9.09
CA THR A 112 -15.36 3.50 9.99
C THR A 112 -14.00 2.82 9.82
N VAL A 113 -13.93 1.78 8.99
CA VAL A 113 -12.73 0.93 8.83
C VAL A 113 -12.07 1.16 7.47
N PHE A 114 -12.79 0.88 6.39
CA PHE A 114 -12.19 0.88 5.06
C PHE A 114 -11.90 2.28 4.51
N PRO A 115 -12.81 3.26 4.56
CA PRO A 115 -12.52 4.60 4.05
C PRO A 115 -11.25 5.23 4.65
N PRO A 116 -11.06 5.29 5.98
CA PRO A 116 -9.83 5.85 6.55
C PRO A 116 -8.59 5.00 6.23
N LEU A 117 -8.71 3.67 6.17
CA LEU A 117 -7.59 2.80 5.78
C LEU A 117 -7.15 3.04 4.32
N PHE A 118 -8.09 3.21 3.39
CA PHE A 118 -7.78 3.56 2.01
C PHE A 118 -7.11 4.94 1.90
N SER A 119 -7.61 5.94 2.63
CA SER A 119 -6.99 7.26 2.67
C SER A 119 -5.55 7.20 3.20
N LEU A 120 -5.32 6.52 4.32
CA LEU A 120 -3.99 6.31 4.88
C LEU A 120 -3.04 5.63 3.88
N LEU A 121 -3.51 4.58 3.20
CA LEU A 121 -2.69 3.88 2.20
C LEU A 121 -2.35 4.77 1.01
N SER A 122 -3.28 5.57 0.51
CA SER A 122 -3.02 6.53 -0.56
C SER A 122 -1.99 7.58 -0.12
N GLU A 123 -2.13 8.15 1.09
CA GLU A 123 -1.17 9.10 1.66
C GLU A 123 0.24 8.48 1.80
N LEU A 124 0.32 7.26 2.34
CA LEU A 124 1.59 6.54 2.48
C LEU A 124 2.21 6.20 1.12
N LEU A 125 1.41 5.83 0.11
CA LEU A 125 1.91 5.58 -1.25
C LEU A 125 2.42 6.84 -1.92
N GLU A 126 1.86 8.01 -1.62
CA GLU A 126 2.36 9.29 -2.12
C GLU A 126 3.66 9.69 -1.41
N ALA A 127 3.66 9.71 -0.07
CA ALA A 127 4.76 10.19 0.77
C ALA A 127 6.02 9.30 0.74
N SER A 128 5.88 7.99 0.53
CA SER A 128 6.96 6.99 0.67
C SER A 128 8.09 7.04 -0.38
N LEU A 129 8.21 8.10 -1.20
CA LEU A 129 9.39 8.23 -2.06
C LEU A 129 10.60 8.54 -1.18
N PRO A 130 11.67 7.72 -1.20
CA PRO A 130 12.93 8.12 -0.60
C PRO A 130 13.38 9.40 -1.31
N SER A 131 13.39 10.52 -0.57
CA SER A 131 13.88 11.78 -1.11
C SER A 131 15.37 11.60 -1.41
N ARG A 132 15.78 11.86 -2.66
CA ARG A 132 17.19 12.07 -3.02
C ARG A 132 17.58 13.46 -2.50
N VAL A 133 17.60 13.66 -1.17
CA VAL A 133 18.27 14.84 -0.62
C VAL A 133 19.76 14.59 -0.78
N ILE A 134 20.34 15.16 -1.83
CA ILE A 134 21.76 15.46 -1.86
C ILE A 134 21.95 16.54 -0.81
N ALA A 135 22.45 16.19 0.37
CA ALA A 135 23.04 17.17 1.26
C ALA A 135 24.28 17.71 0.53
N LEU A 136 24.22 18.96 0.09
CA LEU A 136 25.37 19.74 -0.38
C LEU A 136 26.28 20.08 0.81
#